data_AF-A0A9W9CU38-F1
#
_entry.id   AF-A0A9W9CU38-F1
#
_cell.length_a   1.000
_cell.length_b   1.000
_cell.length_c   1.000
_cell.angle_alpha   90.00
_cell.angle_beta   90.00
_cell.angle_gamma   90.00
#
_symmetry.space_group_name_H-M   'P 1'
#
loop_
_entity.id
_entity.type
_entity.pdbx_description
1 polymer ?
#
loop_
_entity_poly.entity_id
_entity_poly.type
_entity_poly.pdbx_seq_one_letter_code
_entity_poly.pdbx_strand_id
1 'polypeptide(L)'
;MSPPRSFLLPAVLLLGSLQQVLAQTSSKCNPVLNGTNVCPVDEAFSTSYNFVFNTTEAQYDELWTVTAGTIDWTSTGANFTINEQGDSPTIRSNFYIFGGRVEFWLKAAPGTGIISSVMLLSDDLDEIDLEFLGGNGTAVQTNFFGKGINNYTWESDFTVSGGTVNDYHNYTIDWKQESLDWYIDGEHVRTLTPAEANNTHSYPQTPCRIYVGPWAGGDPDNAAGTIAWAGGETDYSDGPFTMSVKNIHVTDYGNGTAYNYTDSTGLWTSIESLNVAENSTAATAVSTGDMSSSDSGSSSSISEKFNSLSTGSKVAIAACSGAAALGVVAYALFYCIRQRKRGQQEAALAAKQLEDDRLELEGYKAAGVNPDGFSEATPTYDPKTGMATRDVMVEDYSATGGQNEKMVPGATPLLMRNQSYSPPGTPNAHEDAYSNPYTDGFSPVDHNGQGFSNMHPAPSGPLPGVPDRSFSNGSQHGGYYR
;
A
#
# COMPACT_ATOMS: atom_id res chain seq x y z
N MET A 1 51.67 -64.80 14.76
CA MET A 1 50.91 -64.72 13.50
C MET A 1 49.44 -64.72 13.85
N SER A 2 48.84 -63.54 13.91
CA SER A 2 47.41 -63.31 14.15
C SER A 2 46.88 -62.55 12.94
N PRO A 3 45.72 -62.90 12.37
CA PRO A 3 45.18 -62.17 11.21
C PRO A 3 44.57 -60.84 11.68
N PRO A 4 44.54 -59.80 10.83
CA PRO A 4 43.92 -58.54 11.17
C PRO A 4 42.40 -58.70 11.12
N ARG A 5 41.72 -58.26 12.19
CA ARG A 5 40.26 -58.13 12.22
C ARG A 5 39.87 -56.87 11.45
N SER A 6 39.15 -57.08 10.35
CA SER A 6 38.48 -56.03 9.58
C SER A 6 37.43 -55.31 10.45
N PHE A 7 37.58 -54.00 10.61
CA PHE A 7 36.51 -53.12 11.06
C PHE A 7 35.69 -52.69 9.84
N LEU A 8 34.58 -53.38 9.60
CA LEU A 8 33.49 -52.90 8.77
C LEU A 8 32.24 -52.92 9.64
N LEU A 9 31.74 -51.73 9.97
CA LEU A 9 30.37 -51.45 10.44
C LEU A 9 30.15 -49.93 10.24
N PRO A 10 28.90 -49.51 10.02
CA PRO A 10 28.51 -48.81 8.82
C PRO A 10 28.30 -47.32 9.10
N ALA A 11 28.63 -46.48 8.12
CA ALA A 11 28.09 -45.13 8.06
C ALA A 11 26.58 -45.22 7.85
N VAL A 12 25.82 -45.24 8.95
CA VAL A 12 24.40 -44.91 8.94
C VAL A 12 24.34 -43.40 8.67
N LEU A 13 24.21 -43.07 7.39
CA LEU A 13 23.72 -41.78 6.95
C LEU A 13 22.33 -41.58 7.58
N LEU A 14 22.26 -40.79 8.65
CA LEU A 14 21.03 -40.07 8.98
C LEU A 14 20.78 -39.12 7.81
N LEU A 15 20.03 -39.58 6.81
CA LEU A 15 19.20 -38.72 5.98
C LEU A 15 18.02 -38.26 6.84
N GLY A 16 18.33 -37.43 7.84
CA GLY A 16 17.34 -36.52 8.39
C GLY A 16 17.07 -35.50 7.30
N SER A 17 15.86 -35.55 6.74
CA SER A 17 15.32 -34.52 5.86
C SER A 17 15.31 -33.20 6.62
N LEU A 18 16.38 -32.41 6.46
CA LEU A 18 16.37 -30.99 6.74
C LEU A 18 15.39 -30.36 5.75
N GLN A 19 14.12 -30.24 6.15
CA GLN A 19 13.23 -29.27 5.56
C GLN A 19 13.70 -27.91 6.10
N GLN A 20 14.69 -27.34 5.43
CA GLN A 20 15.10 -25.97 5.65
C GLN A 20 13.91 -25.11 5.25
N VAL A 21 13.22 -24.50 6.21
CA VAL A 21 12.28 -23.40 5.94
C VAL A 21 13.15 -22.15 5.75
N LEU A 22 13.84 -22.09 4.62
CA LEU A 22 14.08 -20.79 4.04
C LEU A 22 12.70 -20.34 3.55
N ALA A 23 12.19 -19.24 4.07
CA ALA A 23 11.08 -18.51 3.47
C ALA A 23 11.53 -17.87 2.13
N GLN A 24 12.11 -18.69 1.25
CA GLN A 24 12.45 -18.32 -0.10
C GLN A 24 11.26 -18.67 -0.97
N THR A 25 10.57 -17.64 -1.46
CA THR A 25 9.47 -17.81 -2.40
C THR A 25 9.98 -18.55 -3.64
N SER A 26 9.22 -19.53 -4.09
CA SER A 26 9.58 -20.35 -5.24
C SER A 26 8.35 -20.56 -6.11
N SER A 27 8.59 -20.59 -7.42
CA SER A 27 7.58 -21.00 -8.39
C SER A 27 7.96 -22.35 -8.99
N LYS A 28 6.94 -23.15 -9.33
CA LYS A 28 7.14 -24.41 -10.06
C LYS A 28 7.65 -24.16 -11.49
N CYS A 29 7.25 -23.05 -12.09
CA CYS A 29 7.69 -22.63 -13.41
C CYS A 29 7.74 -21.12 -13.44
N ASN A 30 8.92 -20.55 -13.66
CA ASN A 30 9.09 -19.11 -13.77
C ASN A 30 9.09 -18.72 -15.26
N PRO A 31 8.08 -18.01 -15.78
CA PRO A 31 7.95 -17.72 -17.22
C PRO A 31 9.06 -16.80 -17.76
N VAL A 32 9.68 -15.98 -16.90
CA VAL A 32 10.84 -15.14 -17.24
C VAL A 32 12.11 -15.99 -17.39
N LEU A 33 12.32 -17.00 -16.54
CA LEU A 33 13.53 -17.82 -16.53
C LEU A 33 13.43 -19.09 -17.39
N ASN A 34 12.30 -19.77 -17.37
CA ASN A 34 12.07 -21.04 -18.07
C ASN A 34 11.53 -20.85 -19.49
N GLY A 35 10.97 -19.67 -19.79
CA GLY A 35 10.39 -19.33 -21.07
C GLY A 35 8.88 -19.53 -21.11
N THR A 36 8.19 -18.62 -21.81
CA THR A 36 6.72 -18.52 -21.82
C THR A 36 6.01 -19.70 -22.45
N ASN A 37 6.60 -20.33 -23.46
CA ASN A 37 6.02 -21.52 -24.12
C ASN A 37 6.17 -22.81 -23.31
N VAL A 38 6.81 -22.76 -22.14
CA VAL A 38 7.07 -23.91 -21.27
C VAL A 38 6.14 -23.90 -20.06
N CYS A 39 5.92 -22.72 -19.46
CA CYS A 39 5.05 -22.59 -18.31
C CYS A 39 3.57 -22.67 -18.72
N PRO A 40 2.72 -23.30 -17.89
CA PRO A 40 1.28 -23.26 -18.10
C PRO A 40 0.76 -21.81 -17.98
N VAL A 41 -0.40 -21.56 -18.56
CA VAL A 41 -1.13 -20.30 -18.34
C VAL A 41 -1.71 -20.26 -16.92
N ASP A 42 -1.86 -19.05 -16.40
CA ASP A 42 -2.38 -18.81 -15.06
C ASP A 42 -3.91 -18.74 -15.09
N GLU A 43 -4.61 -19.67 -14.45
CA GLU A 43 -6.08 -19.66 -14.43
C GLU A 43 -6.61 -18.41 -13.71
N ALA A 44 -7.44 -17.61 -14.41
CA ALA A 44 -7.90 -16.32 -13.90
C ALA A 44 -9.05 -16.47 -12.91
N PHE A 45 -9.15 -15.55 -11.95
CA PHE A 45 -10.33 -15.43 -11.10
C PHE A 45 -11.49 -14.76 -11.84
N SER A 46 -11.23 -13.61 -12.47
CA SER A 46 -12.15 -12.86 -13.34
C SER A 46 -13.53 -12.56 -12.72
N THR A 47 -13.62 -12.42 -11.39
CA THR A 47 -14.86 -12.08 -10.69
C THR A 47 -14.58 -11.38 -9.35
N SER A 48 -15.65 -11.09 -8.60
CA SER A 48 -15.59 -10.62 -7.22
C SER A 48 -16.38 -11.57 -6.32
N TYR A 49 -15.76 -12.04 -5.24
CA TYR A 49 -16.42 -12.93 -4.28
C TYR A 49 -15.84 -12.79 -2.88
N ASN A 50 -16.71 -12.92 -1.88
CA ASN A 50 -16.35 -12.91 -0.47
C ASN A 50 -16.35 -14.32 0.09
N PHE A 51 -15.16 -14.90 0.26
CA PHE A 51 -14.97 -16.24 0.82
C PHE A 51 -15.12 -16.18 2.33
N VAL A 52 -16.22 -16.73 2.87
CA VAL A 52 -16.45 -16.79 4.31
C VAL A 52 -16.01 -18.15 4.84
N PHE A 53 -14.96 -18.17 5.66
CA PHE A 53 -14.32 -19.39 6.13
C PHE A 53 -14.94 -19.95 7.41
N ASN A 54 -16.27 -19.85 7.54
CA ASN A 54 -17.02 -20.34 8.70
C ASN A 54 -17.59 -21.76 8.52
N THR A 55 -17.07 -22.49 7.53
CA THR A 55 -17.57 -23.80 7.07
C THR A 55 -16.40 -24.73 6.78
N THR A 56 -16.69 -25.98 6.42
CA THR A 56 -15.68 -27.02 6.16
C THR A 56 -14.83 -26.71 4.92
N GLU A 57 -13.57 -27.16 4.91
CA GLU A 57 -12.64 -27.16 3.77
C GLU A 57 -13.32 -27.43 2.42
N ALA A 58 -14.11 -28.51 2.37
CA ALA A 58 -14.82 -29.01 1.20
C ALA A 58 -15.70 -27.98 0.46
N GLN A 59 -16.08 -26.88 1.11
CA GLN A 59 -16.84 -25.81 0.46
C GLN A 59 -16.03 -25.08 -0.61
N TYR A 60 -14.70 -25.05 -0.48
CA TYR A 60 -13.83 -24.24 -1.34
C TYR A 60 -12.64 -25.02 -1.93
N ASP A 61 -12.61 -26.34 -1.86
CA ASP A 61 -11.51 -27.20 -2.38
C ASP A 61 -11.15 -26.92 -3.86
N GLU A 62 -12.13 -26.55 -4.68
CA GLU A 62 -11.89 -26.20 -6.10
C GLU A 62 -11.15 -24.85 -6.26
N LEU A 63 -11.26 -23.97 -5.26
CA LEU A 63 -10.79 -22.58 -5.31
C LEU A 63 -9.58 -22.33 -4.41
N TRP A 64 -9.41 -23.11 -3.35
CA TRP A 64 -8.35 -23.00 -2.37
C TRP A 64 -7.77 -24.38 -2.08
N THR A 65 -6.46 -24.45 -1.94
CA THR A 65 -5.75 -25.66 -1.55
C THR A 65 -4.99 -25.41 -0.25
N VAL A 66 -5.10 -26.32 0.72
CA VAL A 66 -4.17 -26.38 1.86
C VAL A 66 -2.83 -26.91 1.35
N THR A 67 -1.81 -26.04 1.30
CA THR A 67 -0.48 -26.40 0.76
C THR A 67 0.46 -26.95 1.83
N ALA A 68 0.19 -26.67 3.10
CA ALA A 68 0.96 -27.15 4.24
C ALA A 68 0.08 -27.19 5.50
N GLY A 69 0.42 -28.10 6.42
CA GLY A 69 -0.28 -28.28 7.70
C GLY A 69 -1.75 -28.68 7.57
N THR A 70 -2.51 -28.43 8.63
CA THR A 70 -3.96 -28.67 8.70
C THR A 70 -4.65 -27.39 9.19
N ILE A 71 -5.82 -27.09 8.63
CA ILE A 71 -6.62 -25.92 9.02
C ILE A 71 -7.81 -26.39 9.85
N ASP A 72 -8.01 -25.76 11.01
CA ASP A 72 -9.21 -25.99 11.83
C ASP A 72 -10.32 -25.02 11.40
N TRP A 73 -11.35 -25.57 10.77
CA TRP A 73 -12.47 -24.82 10.22
C TRP A 73 -13.59 -24.70 11.25
N THR A 74 -13.78 -23.49 11.79
CA THR A 74 -14.75 -23.23 12.87
C THR A 74 -15.93 -22.41 12.38
N SER A 75 -17.00 -22.30 13.17
CA SER A 75 -18.14 -21.42 12.86
C SER A 75 -17.77 -19.92 12.82
N THR A 76 -16.58 -19.56 13.26
CA THR A 76 -16.11 -18.16 13.35
C THR A 76 -15.01 -17.82 12.33
N GLY A 77 -14.44 -18.82 11.65
CA GLY A 77 -13.33 -18.65 10.72
C GLY A 77 -12.42 -19.88 10.63
N ALA A 78 -11.43 -19.81 9.75
CA ALA A 78 -10.33 -20.76 9.63
C ALA A 78 -9.23 -20.42 10.64
N ASN A 79 -8.78 -21.43 11.38
CA ASN A 79 -7.69 -21.33 12.34
C ASN A 79 -6.45 -22.05 11.83
N PHE A 80 -5.35 -21.32 11.78
CA PHE A 80 -4.04 -21.77 11.33
C PHE A 80 -3.15 -21.82 12.57
N THR A 81 -2.80 -23.03 13.04
CA THR A 81 -2.13 -23.20 14.34
C THR A 81 -0.74 -23.79 14.20
N ILE A 82 0.24 -23.14 14.82
CA ILE A 82 1.60 -23.64 15.04
C ILE A 82 1.64 -24.24 16.45
N ASN A 83 1.83 -25.56 16.54
CA ASN A 83 1.97 -26.28 17.81
C ASN A 83 3.42 -26.65 18.09
N GLU A 84 4.16 -26.99 17.03
CA GLU A 84 5.54 -27.44 17.14
C GLU A 84 6.42 -26.94 15.99
N GLN A 85 7.73 -27.18 16.13
CA GLN A 85 8.71 -26.81 15.13
C GLN A 85 8.37 -27.42 13.76
N GLY A 86 8.44 -26.60 12.70
CA GLY A 86 8.11 -27.00 11.34
C GLY A 86 6.62 -26.86 10.96
N ASP A 87 5.73 -26.55 11.90
CA ASP A 87 4.36 -26.19 11.55
C ASP A 87 4.31 -24.87 10.77
N SER A 88 3.68 -24.91 9.59
CA SER A 88 3.37 -23.72 8.79
C SER A 88 2.06 -23.94 8.01
N PRO A 89 0.92 -24.05 8.70
CA PRO A 89 -0.36 -24.25 8.04
C PRO A 89 -0.63 -23.13 7.04
N THR A 90 -0.88 -23.47 5.78
CA THR A 90 -0.99 -22.48 4.69
C THR A 90 -2.08 -22.87 3.72
N ILE A 91 -2.95 -21.92 3.35
CA ILE A 91 -3.84 -22.02 2.20
C ILE A 91 -3.33 -21.17 1.05
N ARG A 92 -3.64 -21.61 -0.17
CA ARG A 92 -3.35 -20.88 -1.39
C ARG A 92 -4.54 -20.91 -2.35
N SER A 93 -4.83 -19.80 -3.01
CA SER A 93 -5.80 -19.78 -4.11
C SER A 93 -5.32 -20.68 -5.27
N ASN A 94 -6.27 -21.34 -5.93
CA ASN A 94 -6.01 -22.12 -7.14
C ASN A 94 -5.97 -21.22 -8.38
N PHE A 95 -6.74 -20.13 -8.34
CA PHE A 95 -6.79 -19.06 -9.33
C PHE A 95 -5.75 -17.95 -9.05
N TYR A 96 -5.45 -17.19 -10.09
CA TYR A 96 -4.67 -15.95 -10.04
C TYR A 96 -5.58 -14.74 -10.21
N ILE A 97 -5.15 -13.59 -9.69
CA ILE A 97 -5.71 -12.28 -9.99
C ILE A 97 -4.67 -11.44 -10.72
N PHE A 98 -5.09 -10.51 -11.57
CA PHE A 98 -4.19 -9.60 -12.26
C PHE A 98 -4.61 -8.15 -12.06
N GLY A 99 -3.89 -7.44 -11.17
CA GLY A 99 -4.49 -6.36 -10.41
C GLY A 99 -5.60 -6.88 -9.51
N GLY A 100 -6.25 -5.98 -8.78
CA GLY A 100 -7.42 -6.30 -8.00
C GLY A 100 -7.41 -5.68 -6.62
N ARG A 101 -8.43 -6.05 -5.85
CA ARG A 101 -8.56 -5.70 -4.45
C ARG A 101 -8.76 -6.95 -3.63
N VAL A 102 -7.94 -7.14 -2.62
CA VAL A 102 -8.05 -8.26 -1.68
C VAL A 102 -8.18 -7.71 -0.27
N GLU A 103 -9.28 -8.05 0.39
CA GLU A 103 -9.58 -7.67 1.77
C GLU A 103 -9.54 -8.91 2.66
N PHE A 104 -8.74 -8.86 3.71
CA PHE A 104 -8.53 -9.96 4.65
C PHE A 104 -9.04 -9.55 6.02
N TRP A 105 -10.08 -10.22 6.53
CA TRP A 105 -10.46 -10.11 7.94
C TRP A 105 -9.71 -11.17 8.74
N LEU A 106 -8.60 -10.76 9.32
CA LEU A 106 -7.69 -11.65 10.02
C LEU A 106 -7.36 -11.12 11.43
N LYS A 107 -7.05 -12.07 12.31
CA LYS A 107 -6.43 -11.86 13.61
C LYS A 107 -5.14 -12.66 13.63
N ALA A 108 -4.01 -11.98 13.83
CA ALA A 108 -2.69 -12.59 13.79
C ALA A 108 -2.45 -13.52 14.99
N ALA A 109 -1.55 -14.49 14.80
CA ALA A 109 -1.06 -15.35 15.87
C ALA A 109 -0.16 -14.53 16.83
N PRO A 110 -0.33 -14.66 18.15
CA PRO A 110 0.63 -14.12 19.11
C PRO A 110 1.89 -14.99 19.20
N GLY A 111 2.93 -14.49 19.88
CA GLY A 111 4.12 -15.26 20.24
C GLY A 111 5.40 -14.70 19.63
N THR A 112 6.48 -14.67 20.42
CA THR A 112 7.80 -14.27 19.94
C THR A 112 8.24 -15.18 18.80
N GLY A 113 8.75 -14.60 17.70
CA GLY A 113 9.20 -15.36 16.55
C GLY A 113 8.08 -15.91 15.66
N ILE A 114 6.81 -15.79 16.05
CA ILE A 114 5.66 -16.20 15.23
C ILE A 114 5.27 -15.08 14.28
N ILE A 115 5.15 -15.43 13.00
CA ILE A 115 4.76 -14.52 11.94
C ILE A 115 3.45 -15.01 11.37
N SER A 116 2.45 -14.14 11.27
CA SER A 116 1.30 -14.39 10.37
C SER A 116 1.55 -13.66 9.06
N SER A 117 1.25 -14.30 7.94
CA SER A 117 1.54 -13.74 6.62
C SER A 117 0.31 -13.83 5.72
N VAL A 118 0.08 -12.77 4.96
CA VAL A 118 -0.71 -12.86 3.71
C VAL A 118 0.13 -12.32 2.57
N MET A 119 0.12 -13.02 1.44
CA MET A 119 1.01 -12.75 0.33
C MET A 119 0.29 -12.94 -1.00
N LEU A 120 0.43 -11.98 -1.91
CA LEU A 120 0.13 -12.13 -3.33
C LEU A 120 1.45 -12.42 -4.04
N LEU A 121 1.58 -13.61 -4.63
CA LEU A 121 2.82 -14.07 -5.25
C LEU A 121 2.58 -14.57 -6.68
N SER A 122 3.33 -14.04 -7.63
CA SER A 122 3.31 -14.48 -9.03
C SER A 122 4.26 -15.64 -9.31
N ASP A 123 4.12 -16.24 -10.48
CA ASP A 123 5.03 -17.28 -10.96
C ASP A 123 6.42 -16.74 -11.32
N ASP A 124 6.55 -15.45 -11.65
CA ASP A 124 7.84 -14.79 -11.84
C ASP A 124 8.45 -14.19 -10.56
N LEU A 125 7.77 -14.35 -9.41
CA LEU A 125 8.16 -13.91 -8.08
C LEU A 125 8.04 -12.39 -7.83
N ASP A 126 7.10 -11.73 -8.51
CA ASP A 126 6.52 -10.49 -8.00
C ASP A 126 5.68 -10.81 -6.75
N GLU A 127 5.83 -10.00 -5.70
CA GLU A 127 5.33 -10.29 -4.36
C GLU A 127 4.76 -9.02 -3.71
N ILE A 128 3.61 -9.15 -3.04
CA ILE A 128 3.03 -8.14 -2.16
C ILE A 128 2.65 -8.85 -0.87
N ASP A 129 3.19 -8.40 0.26
CA ASP A 129 2.97 -9.07 1.54
C ASP A 129 2.51 -8.12 2.64
N LEU A 130 1.87 -8.74 3.63
CA LEU A 130 1.55 -8.18 4.94
C LEU A 130 2.03 -9.19 5.98
N GLU A 131 2.97 -8.75 6.81
CA GLU A 131 3.62 -9.57 7.82
C GLU A 131 3.25 -9.06 9.23
N PHE A 132 2.78 -9.98 10.09
CA PHE A 132 2.34 -9.68 11.44
C PHE A 132 3.25 -10.38 12.45
N LEU A 133 4.11 -9.60 13.12
CA LEU A 133 5.02 -10.11 14.13
C LEU A 133 4.27 -10.32 15.46
N GLY A 134 4.01 -11.58 15.80
CA GLY A 134 3.18 -11.98 16.93
C GLY A 134 3.72 -11.55 18.31
N GLY A 135 5.04 -11.42 18.45
CA GLY A 135 5.67 -10.98 19.70
C GLY A 135 5.49 -9.48 19.96
N ASN A 136 5.44 -8.67 18.91
CA ASN A 136 5.14 -7.24 19.00
C ASN A 136 3.62 -7.04 19.09
N GLY A 137 2.87 -7.60 18.14
CA GLY A 137 1.41 -7.60 18.13
C GLY A 137 0.75 -6.21 18.02
N THR A 138 1.51 -5.14 17.74
CA THR A 138 0.95 -3.77 17.66
C THR A 138 0.87 -3.18 16.27
N ALA A 139 1.63 -3.72 15.31
CA ALA A 139 1.73 -3.19 13.96
C ALA A 139 1.71 -4.32 12.92
N VAL A 140 1.36 -3.95 11.70
CA VAL A 140 1.52 -4.77 10.50
C VAL A 140 2.66 -4.19 9.66
N GLN A 141 3.52 -5.05 9.17
CA GLN A 141 4.55 -4.70 8.21
C GLN A 141 4.00 -4.91 6.80
N THR A 142 4.25 -3.96 5.91
CA THR A 142 3.95 -4.06 4.48
C THR A 142 5.24 -4.18 3.69
N ASN A 143 5.30 -5.06 2.71
CA ASN A 143 6.45 -5.16 1.81
C ASN A 143 6.04 -5.53 0.39
N PHE A 144 7.02 -5.47 -0.50
CA PHE A 144 6.86 -5.89 -1.89
C PHE A 144 8.21 -6.31 -2.47
N PHE A 145 8.18 -7.26 -3.41
CA PHE A 145 9.34 -7.64 -4.20
C PHE A 145 8.96 -7.73 -5.67
N GLY A 146 9.94 -7.50 -6.55
CA GLY A 146 9.76 -7.72 -7.97
C GLY A 146 10.72 -8.77 -8.47
N LYS A 147 10.21 -9.75 -9.21
CA LYS A 147 10.98 -10.80 -9.90
C LYS A 147 11.92 -11.58 -8.98
N GLY A 148 11.51 -11.77 -7.72
CA GLY A 148 12.28 -12.50 -6.71
C GLY A 148 13.56 -11.78 -6.28
N ILE A 149 13.66 -10.47 -6.54
CA ILE A 149 14.78 -9.64 -6.12
C ILE A 149 14.43 -9.01 -4.78
N ASN A 150 15.01 -9.56 -3.71
CA ASN A 150 14.71 -9.11 -2.36
C ASN A 150 15.38 -7.77 -2.06
N ASN A 151 14.60 -6.83 -1.50
CA ASN A 151 15.09 -5.59 -0.92
C ASN A 151 14.36 -5.29 0.39
N TYR A 152 14.98 -5.67 1.51
CA TYR A 152 14.40 -5.51 2.85
C TYR A 152 14.42 -4.07 3.39
N THR A 153 14.79 -3.08 2.58
CA THR A 153 14.74 -1.65 2.98
C THR A 153 13.44 -0.96 2.57
N TRP A 154 12.56 -1.66 1.85
CA TRP A 154 11.25 -1.15 1.41
C TRP A 154 10.09 -1.54 2.33
N GLU A 155 10.36 -2.27 3.39
CA GLU A 155 9.36 -2.58 4.41
C GLU A 155 8.89 -1.30 5.12
N SER A 156 7.63 -1.31 5.58
CA SER A 156 7.09 -0.21 6.38
C SER A 156 6.04 -0.73 7.36
N ASP A 157 6.15 -0.31 8.62
CA ASP A 157 5.28 -0.74 9.71
C ASP A 157 4.17 0.28 9.97
N PHE A 158 2.96 -0.22 10.19
CA PHE A 158 1.77 0.57 10.50
C PHE A 158 1.09 0.07 11.76
N THR A 159 0.94 0.96 12.75
CA THR A 159 0.28 0.63 14.02
C THR A 159 -1.21 0.34 13.81
N VAL A 160 -1.71 -0.71 14.46
CA VAL A 160 -3.11 -1.13 14.42
C VAL A 160 -3.77 -0.83 15.76
N SER A 161 -4.88 -0.08 15.73
CA SER A 161 -5.61 0.27 16.95
C SER A 161 -6.17 -0.97 17.63
N GLY A 162 -5.70 -1.28 18.84
CA GLY A 162 -6.08 -2.50 19.57
C GLY A 162 -5.13 -3.68 19.38
N GLY A 163 -4.15 -3.55 18.47
CA GLY A 163 -3.15 -4.55 18.16
C GLY A 163 -3.65 -5.65 17.20
N THR A 164 -2.71 -6.34 16.57
CA THR A 164 -2.97 -7.30 15.49
C THR A 164 -3.39 -8.68 15.98
N VAL A 165 -3.12 -9.00 17.25
CA VAL A 165 -3.32 -10.33 17.85
C VAL A 165 -4.59 -10.44 18.71
N ASN A 166 -5.24 -9.31 19.04
CA ASN A 166 -6.35 -9.28 19.99
C ASN A 166 -7.72 -9.38 19.32
N ASP A 167 -7.90 -8.77 18.15
CA ASP A 167 -9.17 -8.74 17.43
C ASP A 167 -8.97 -8.85 15.91
N TYR A 168 -10.06 -9.06 15.19
CA TYR A 168 -10.07 -9.06 13.74
C TYR A 168 -10.02 -7.63 13.21
N HIS A 169 -9.12 -7.42 12.26
CA HIS A 169 -9.01 -6.19 11.49
C HIS A 169 -9.17 -6.49 10.00
N ASN A 170 -9.62 -5.50 9.23
CA ASN A 170 -9.63 -5.59 7.77
C ASN A 170 -8.32 -5.04 7.22
N TYR A 171 -7.51 -5.89 6.62
CA TYR A 171 -6.32 -5.49 5.87
C TYR A 171 -6.63 -5.59 4.39
N THR A 172 -6.50 -4.48 3.68
CA THR A 172 -6.80 -4.43 2.25
C THR A 172 -5.57 -4.11 1.44
N ILE A 173 -5.38 -4.85 0.35
CA ILE A 173 -4.46 -4.54 -0.74
C ILE A 173 -5.32 -4.14 -1.95
N ASP A 174 -5.12 -2.95 -2.50
CA ASP A 174 -5.71 -2.48 -3.76
C ASP A 174 -4.58 -2.26 -4.77
N TRP A 175 -4.44 -3.20 -5.69
CA TRP A 175 -3.32 -3.34 -6.62
C TRP A 175 -3.76 -3.00 -8.04
N LYS A 176 -3.17 -1.95 -8.59
CA LYS A 176 -3.41 -1.42 -9.93
C LYS A 176 -2.11 -1.37 -10.73
N GLN A 177 -2.20 -1.02 -12.00
CA GLN A 177 -1.01 -0.81 -12.83
C GLN A 177 -0.21 0.42 -12.37
N GLU A 178 -0.92 1.44 -11.88
CA GLU A 178 -0.37 2.76 -11.53
C GLU A 178 -0.12 2.97 -10.03
N SER A 179 -0.76 2.18 -9.17
CA SER A 179 -0.61 2.27 -7.72
C SER A 179 -0.88 0.94 -7.02
N LEU A 180 -0.17 0.74 -5.92
CA LEU A 180 -0.42 -0.32 -4.96
C LEU A 180 -0.69 0.34 -3.62
N ASP A 181 -1.92 0.18 -3.13
CA ASP A 181 -2.44 0.87 -1.96
C ASP A 181 -2.79 -0.12 -0.85
N TRP A 182 -2.38 0.17 0.37
CA TRP A 182 -2.71 -0.63 1.56
C TRP A 182 -3.66 0.11 2.48
N TYR A 183 -4.63 -0.61 3.03
CA TYR A 183 -5.58 -0.08 4.01
C TYR A 183 -5.67 -0.95 5.25
N ILE A 184 -5.93 -0.32 6.39
CA ILE A 184 -6.20 -0.96 7.67
C ILE A 184 -7.53 -0.43 8.18
N ASP A 185 -8.52 -1.30 8.39
CA ASP A 185 -9.88 -0.94 8.79
C ASP A 185 -10.53 0.14 7.90
N GLY A 186 -10.16 0.15 6.62
CA GLY A 186 -10.62 1.12 5.63
C GLY A 186 -9.85 2.45 5.60
N GLU A 187 -8.91 2.66 6.52
CA GLU A 187 -7.98 3.80 6.48
C GLU A 187 -6.83 3.50 5.52
N HIS A 188 -6.55 4.42 4.57
CA HIS A 188 -5.44 4.31 3.64
C HIS A 188 -4.13 4.64 4.34
N VAL A 189 -3.19 3.69 4.40
CA VAL A 189 -1.94 3.83 5.17
C VAL A 189 -0.69 3.94 4.31
N ARG A 190 -0.70 3.36 3.10
CA ARG A 190 0.47 3.35 2.21
C ARG A 190 0.05 3.38 0.74
N THR A 191 0.81 4.10 -0.07
CA THR A 191 0.82 3.99 -1.53
C THR A 191 2.23 3.66 -1.99
N LEU A 192 2.35 2.77 -2.96
CA LEU A 192 3.54 2.54 -3.76
C LEU A 192 3.20 2.83 -5.23
N THR A 193 3.98 3.69 -5.87
CA THR A 193 3.91 3.90 -7.32
C THR A 193 4.99 3.08 -8.04
N PRO A 194 4.81 2.75 -9.33
CA PRO A 194 5.87 2.11 -10.12
C PRO A 194 7.17 2.92 -10.14
N ALA A 195 7.10 4.26 -10.11
CA ALA A 195 8.29 5.10 -10.08
C ALA A 195 9.15 4.87 -8.81
N GLU A 196 8.51 4.72 -7.66
CA GLU A 196 9.16 4.45 -6.37
C GLU A 196 9.72 3.03 -6.30
N ALA A 197 9.08 2.07 -6.98
CA ALA A 197 9.49 0.68 -7.08
C ALA A 197 10.59 0.45 -8.13
N ASN A 198 11.70 1.18 -8.01
CA ASN A 198 12.85 1.11 -8.92
C ASN A 198 12.46 1.35 -10.39
N ASN A 199 11.70 2.42 -10.65
CA ASN A 199 11.17 2.76 -11.98
C ASN A 199 10.55 1.53 -12.67
N THR A 200 9.55 0.94 -12.04
CA THR A 200 8.78 -0.25 -12.42
C THR A 200 9.48 -1.60 -12.31
N HIS A 201 10.81 -1.67 -12.14
CA HIS A 201 11.53 -2.95 -12.19
C HIS A 201 11.19 -3.85 -10.99
N SER A 202 10.87 -3.24 -9.86
CA SER A 202 10.49 -3.94 -8.63
C SER A 202 9.01 -3.81 -8.30
N TYR A 203 8.22 -3.18 -9.18
CA TYR A 203 6.79 -3.05 -8.97
C TYR A 203 6.11 -4.39 -9.31
N PRO A 204 5.31 -4.97 -8.39
CA PRO A 204 4.53 -6.16 -8.68
C PRO A 204 3.53 -5.91 -9.80
N GLN A 205 3.65 -6.66 -10.89
CA GLN A 205 2.97 -6.34 -12.15
C GLN A 205 2.63 -7.57 -13.00
N THR A 206 2.59 -8.74 -12.39
CA THR A 206 2.27 -10.02 -13.05
C THR A 206 1.27 -10.80 -12.20
N PRO A 207 0.43 -11.68 -12.80
CA PRO A 207 -0.67 -12.33 -12.10
C PRO A 207 -0.22 -13.05 -10.82
N CYS A 208 -0.95 -12.83 -9.72
CA CYS A 208 -0.60 -13.37 -8.41
C CYS A 208 -1.64 -14.35 -7.89
N ARG A 209 -1.17 -15.41 -7.22
CA ARG A 209 -1.95 -16.22 -6.30
C ARG A 209 -1.94 -15.62 -4.91
N ILE A 210 -2.97 -15.91 -4.13
CA ILE A 210 -3.08 -15.46 -2.74
C ILE A 210 -2.65 -16.61 -1.82
N TYR A 211 -1.74 -16.34 -0.91
CA TYR A 211 -1.25 -17.24 0.13
C TYR A 211 -1.58 -16.65 1.51
N VAL A 212 -2.01 -17.51 2.43
CA VAL A 212 -2.37 -17.11 3.80
C VAL A 212 -1.93 -18.20 4.77
N GLY A 213 -1.15 -17.83 5.78
CA GLY A 213 -0.74 -18.76 6.82
C GLY A 213 0.31 -18.17 7.77
N PRO A 214 0.45 -18.71 8.98
CA PRO A 214 1.54 -18.38 9.86
C PRO A 214 2.74 -19.31 9.65
N TRP A 215 3.89 -18.85 10.12
CA TRP A 215 5.13 -19.61 10.19
C TRP A 215 6.01 -19.09 11.35
N ALA A 216 6.96 -19.90 11.79
CA ALA A 216 7.92 -19.51 12.82
C ALA A 216 9.15 -18.86 12.18
N GLY A 217 9.14 -17.52 12.07
CA GLY A 217 10.33 -16.75 11.66
C GLY A 217 11.48 -16.86 12.68
N GLY A 218 11.13 -17.00 13.96
CA GLY A 218 12.04 -17.25 15.06
C GLY A 218 12.47 -18.71 15.22
N ASP A 219 12.19 -19.59 14.26
CA ASP A 219 12.66 -20.98 14.35
C ASP A 219 14.19 -21.02 14.53
N PRO A 220 14.74 -21.80 15.49
CA PRO A 220 16.18 -21.89 15.73
C PRO A 220 17.02 -22.31 14.51
N ASP A 221 16.40 -22.99 13.53
CA ASP A 221 17.05 -23.42 12.29
C ASP A 221 17.07 -22.33 11.21
N ASN A 222 16.38 -21.20 11.42
CA ASN A 222 16.38 -20.08 10.48
C ASN A 222 17.67 -19.26 10.53
N ALA A 223 17.88 -18.43 9.50
CA ALA A 223 18.99 -17.49 9.49
C ALA A 223 18.87 -16.50 10.65
N ALA A 224 20.00 -16.16 11.30
CA ALA A 224 20.02 -15.25 12.45
C ALA A 224 19.36 -13.89 12.17
N GLY A 225 19.43 -13.39 10.92
CA GLY A 225 18.74 -12.16 10.51
C GLY A 225 17.22 -12.30 10.53
N THR A 226 16.68 -13.43 10.07
CA THR A 226 15.24 -13.74 10.10
C THR A 226 14.74 -13.88 11.53
N ILE A 227 15.49 -14.59 12.39
CA ILE A 227 15.15 -14.73 13.82
C ILE A 227 15.12 -13.36 14.50
N ALA A 228 16.12 -12.52 14.21
CA ALA A 228 16.19 -11.17 14.77
C ALA A 228 15.04 -10.28 14.28
N TRP A 229 14.72 -10.32 12.99
CA TRP A 229 13.57 -9.61 12.41
C TRP A 229 12.25 -10.08 13.03
N ALA A 230 12.08 -11.39 13.23
CA ALA A 230 10.88 -11.97 13.85
C ALA A 230 10.72 -11.63 15.35
N GLY A 231 11.66 -10.88 15.93
CA GLY A 231 11.63 -10.42 17.31
C GLY A 231 12.28 -11.38 18.32
N GLY A 232 12.92 -12.46 17.86
CA GLY A 232 13.60 -13.43 18.70
C GLY A 232 13.27 -14.88 18.34
N GLU A 233 13.92 -15.80 19.05
CA GLU A 233 13.69 -17.24 18.90
C GLU A 233 12.29 -17.63 19.39
N THR A 234 11.63 -18.53 18.66
CA THR A 234 10.31 -19.06 19.00
C THR A 234 10.42 -20.11 20.12
N ASP A 235 9.73 -19.89 21.23
CA ASP A 235 9.53 -20.93 22.24
C ASP A 235 8.23 -21.70 21.95
N TYR A 236 8.33 -22.86 21.31
CA TYR A 236 7.17 -23.70 20.98
C TYR A 236 6.40 -24.19 22.22
N SER A 237 7.00 -24.14 23.42
CA SER A 237 6.29 -24.52 24.65
C SER A 237 5.29 -23.46 25.13
N ASP A 238 5.38 -22.23 24.61
CA ASP A 238 4.38 -21.16 24.82
C ASP A 238 3.17 -21.28 23.88
N GLY A 239 3.20 -22.22 22.94
CA GLY A 239 2.10 -22.50 22.03
C GLY A 239 0.86 -23.12 22.71
N PRO A 240 -0.22 -23.36 21.95
CA PRO A 240 -0.33 -23.17 20.51
C PRO A 240 -0.45 -21.70 20.09
N PHE A 241 0.10 -21.36 18.94
CA PHE A 241 -0.02 -20.03 18.34
C PHE A 241 -0.97 -20.09 17.15
N THR A 242 -2.09 -19.37 17.22
CA THR A 242 -3.17 -19.48 16.22
C THR A 242 -3.45 -18.14 15.55
N MET A 243 -3.28 -18.12 14.22
CA MET A 243 -3.82 -17.08 13.34
C MET A 243 -5.25 -17.48 12.97
N SER A 244 -6.18 -16.53 12.95
CA SER A 244 -7.57 -16.78 12.58
C SER A 244 -7.99 -15.89 11.41
N VAL A 245 -8.61 -16.47 10.38
CA VAL A 245 -9.12 -15.76 9.21
C VAL A 245 -10.62 -15.97 9.10
N LYS A 246 -11.39 -14.89 9.13
CA LYS A 246 -12.85 -14.95 9.06
C LYS A 246 -13.35 -15.03 7.62
N ASN A 247 -12.85 -14.13 6.79
CA ASN A 247 -13.18 -14.08 5.38
C ASN A 247 -12.11 -13.35 4.57
N ILE A 248 -12.06 -13.66 3.27
CA ILE A 248 -11.25 -12.98 2.28
C ILE A 248 -12.17 -12.52 1.15
N HIS A 249 -12.24 -11.23 0.89
CA HIS A 249 -12.95 -10.69 -0.27
C HIS A 249 -11.94 -10.41 -1.37
N VAL A 250 -12.05 -11.16 -2.47
CA VAL A 250 -11.22 -10.98 -3.66
C VAL A 250 -12.05 -10.30 -4.74
N THR A 251 -11.50 -9.27 -5.35
CA THR A 251 -11.98 -8.68 -6.60
C THR A 251 -10.83 -8.67 -7.58
N ASP A 252 -10.96 -9.43 -8.67
CA ASP A 252 -10.00 -9.41 -9.77
C ASP A 252 -10.35 -8.27 -10.73
N TYR A 253 -9.37 -7.44 -11.08
CA TYR A 253 -9.55 -6.38 -12.08
C TYR A 253 -9.28 -6.89 -13.50
N GLY A 254 -8.65 -8.05 -13.64
CA GLY A 254 -8.51 -8.73 -14.91
C GLY A 254 -9.81 -9.40 -15.37
N ASN A 255 -9.75 -9.97 -16.58
CA ASN A 255 -10.88 -10.61 -17.22
C ASN A 255 -10.46 -11.85 -18.01
N GLY A 256 -11.45 -12.64 -18.40
CA GLY A 256 -11.27 -13.86 -19.17
C GLY A 256 -11.01 -15.09 -18.31
N THR A 257 -10.49 -16.12 -18.95
CA THR A 257 -10.34 -17.47 -18.38
C THR A 257 -8.96 -17.74 -17.81
N ALA A 258 -7.93 -17.06 -18.32
CA ALA A 258 -6.55 -17.23 -17.92
C ALA A 258 -5.69 -16.02 -18.31
N TYR A 259 -4.53 -15.91 -17.68
CA TYR A 259 -3.48 -14.95 -17.99
C TYR A 259 -2.28 -15.67 -18.62
N ASN A 260 -1.77 -15.13 -19.72
CA ASN A 260 -0.66 -15.69 -20.46
C ASN A 260 0.49 -14.70 -20.54
N TYR A 261 1.71 -15.15 -20.24
CA TYR A 261 2.92 -14.38 -20.48
C TYR A 261 3.26 -14.46 -21.96
N THR A 262 3.20 -13.33 -22.68
CA THR A 262 3.50 -13.28 -24.12
C THR A 262 4.99 -13.19 -24.41
N ASP A 263 5.79 -12.72 -23.44
CA ASP A 263 7.24 -12.67 -23.49
C ASP A 263 7.86 -12.88 -22.09
N SER A 264 9.20 -12.94 -22.04
CA SER A 264 9.97 -13.16 -20.81
C SER A 264 10.37 -11.87 -20.09
N THR A 265 9.67 -10.75 -20.31
CA THR A 265 10.03 -9.47 -19.67
C THR A 265 9.49 -9.36 -18.25
N GLY A 266 8.38 -10.04 -17.93
CA GLY A 266 7.70 -9.90 -16.64
C GLY A 266 7.13 -8.49 -16.43
N LEU A 267 6.76 -7.81 -17.53
CA LEU A 267 6.10 -6.50 -17.48
C LEU A 267 4.58 -6.66 -17.51
N TRP A 268 3.86 -5.71 -16.93
CA TRP A 268 2.38 -5.69 -17.00
C TRP A 268 1.85 -5.87 -18.43
N THR A 269 2.49 -5.20 -19.40
CA THR A 269 2.11 -5.23 -20.82
C THR A 269 2.39 -6.55 -21.51
N SER A 270 3.19 -7.42 -20.89
CA SER A 270 3.47 -8.77 -21.41
C SER A 270 2.36 -9.77 -21.10
N ILE A 271 1.40 -9.41 -20.24
CA ILE A 271 0.33 -10.29 -19.79
C ILE A 271 -0.90 -10.13 -20.71
N GLU A 272 -1.31 -11.23 -21.33
CA GLU A 272 -2.49 -11.31 -22.17
C GLU A 272 -3.62 -12.09 -21.45
N SER A 273 -4.80 -11.48 -21.37
CA SER A 273 -6.02 -12.15 -20.92
C SER A 273 -6.62 -13.02 -22.04
N LEU A 274 -6.81 -14.30 -21.76
CA LEU A 274 -7.35 -15.28 -22.72
C LEU A 274 -8.87 -15.44 -22.57
N ASN A 275 -9.58 -15.55 -23.70
CA ASN A 275 -11.03 -15.78 -23.76
C ASN A 275 -11.85 -14.77 -22.94
N VAL A 276 -11.57 -13.47 -23.11
CA VAL A 276 -12.16 -12.34 -22.34
C VAL A 276 -13.70 -12.34 -22.27
N ALA A 277 -14.40 -12.96 -23.23
CA ALA A 277 -15.86 -13.03 -23.26
C ALA A 277 -16.45 -14.20 -22.46
N GLU A 278 -15.62 -15.08 -21.92
CA GLU A 278 -16.03 -16.30 -21.21
C GLU A 278 -15.79 -16.17 -19.70
N ASN A 279 -16.64 -16.84 -18.91
CA ASN A 279 -16.42 -16.93 -17.47
C ASN A 279 -15.26 -17.88 -17.18
N SER A 280 -14.36 -17.50 -16.28
CA SER A 280 -13.33 -18.41 -15.77
C SER A 280 -13.93 -19.61 -15.04
N THR A 281 -13.12 -20.66 -14.88
CA THR A 281 -13.46 -21.82 -14.05
C THR A 281 -13.79 -21.38 -12.63
N ALA A 282 -12.99 -20.48 -12.05
CA ALA A 282 -13.20 -19.98 -10.70
C ALA A 282 -14.49 -19.15 -10.56
N ALA A 283 -14.79 -18.28 -11.53
CA ALA A 283 -16.03 -17.51 -11.57
C ALA A 283 -17.27 -18.43 -11.66
N THR A 284 -17.16 -19.53 -12.41
CA THR A 284 -18.21 -20.53 -12.48
C THR A 284 -18.38 -21.27 -11.16
N ALA A 285 -17.28 -21.70 -10.53
CA ALA A 285 -17.29 -22.42 -9.25
C ALA A 285 -17.92 -21.59 -8.11
N VAL A 286 -17.61 -20.29 -8.00
CA VAL A 286 -18.26 -19.43 -6.99
C VAL A 286 -19.75 -19.24 -7.27
N SER A 287 -20.16 -19.24 -8.54
CA SER A 287 -21.56 -19.07 -8.94
C SER A 287 -22.39 -20.34 -8.70
N THR A 288 -21.80 -21.52 -8.83
CA THR A 288 -22.46 -22.81 -8.63
C THR A 288 -22.44 -23.27 -7.17
N GLY A 289 -21.37 -22.96 -6.42
CA GLY A 289 -21.23 -23.30 -5.00
C GLY A 289 -22.27 -22.61 -4.10
N ASP A 290 -22.67 -21.39 -4.46
CA ASP A 290 -23.68 -20.60 -3.73
C ASP A 290 -25.13 -21.08 -3.95
N MET A 291 -25.36 -22.10 -4.81
CA MET A 291 -26.67 -22.74 -4.97
C MET A 291 -26.92 -23.87 -3.95
N SER A 292 -25.95 -24.21 -3.08
CA SER A 292 -26.13 -25.24 -2.04
C SER A 292 -26.46 -24.69 -0.64
N SER A 293 -26.33 -23.37 -0.43
CA SER A 293 -26.86 -22.63 0.72
C SER A 293 -28.30 -22.23 0.42
N SER A 294 -29.25 -22.97 0.99
CA SER A 294 -30.68 -22.69 0.89
C SER A 294 -31.06 -21.27 1.39
N ASP A 295 -31.17 -20.31 0.47
CA ASP A 295 -32.39 -19.51 0.31
C ASP A 295 -32.58 -19.19 -1.17
N SER A 296 -33.57 -19.85 -1.77
CA SER A 296 -33.93 -19.70 -3.18
C SER A 296 -34.68 -18.39 -3.38
N GLY A 297 -33.95 -17.28 -3.36
CA GLY A 297 -34.41 -15.99 -3.84
C GLY A 297 -34.17 -15.89 -5.35
N SER A 298 -35.11 -16.39 -6.14
CA SER A 298 -35.21 -16.05 -7.56
C SER A 298 -34.96 -14.56 -7.78
N SER A 299 -34.48 -14.18 -8.96
CA SER A 299 -34.27 -12.81 -9.44
C SER A 299 -35.58 -12.00 -9.55
N SER A 300 -36.35 -11.97 -8.48
CA SER A 300 -37.52 -11.14 -8.28
C SER A 300 -37.05 -9.69 -8.24
N SER A 301 -37.67 -8.86 -9.08
CA SER A 301 -37.43 -7.42 -9.13
C SER A 301 -37.62 -6.78 -7.74
N ILE A 302 -37.01 -5.62 -7.49
CA ILE A 302 -37.15 -4.88 -6.23
C ILE A 302 -38.64 -4.66 -5.87
N SER A 303 -39.50 -4.48 -6.88
CA SER A 303 -40.95 -4.40 -6.75
C SER A 303 -41.59 -5.69 -6.21
N GLU A 304 -41.15 -6.86 -6.66
CA GLU A 304 -41.67 -8.16 -6.21
C GLU A 304 -41.18 -8.48 -4.81
N LYS A 305 -39.91 -8.16 -4.49
CA LYS A 305 -39.36 -8.25 -3.13
C LYS A 305 -40.09 -7.33 -2.15
N PHE A 306 -40.47 -6.12 -2.56
CA PHE A 306 -41.28 -5.22 -1.73
C PHE A 306 -42.70 -5.76 -1.54
N ASN A 307 -43.31 -6.34 -2.58
CA ASN A 307 -44.67 -6.87 -2.52
C ASN A 307 -44.78 -8.16 -1.70
N SER A 308 -43.72 -8.95 -1.58
CA SER A 308 -43.69 -10.16 -0.74
C SER A 308 -43.52 -9.87 0.76
N LEU A 309 -43.15 -8.64 1.14
CA LEU A 309 -43.03 -8.24 2.54
C LEU A 309 -44.37 -8.26 3.27
N SER A 310 -44.32 -8.62 4.56
CA SER A 310 -45.47 -8.53 5.46
C SER A 310 -45.99 -7.09 5.55
N THR A 311 -47.29 -6.92 5.81
CA THR A 311 -47.91 -5.59 5.96
C THR A 311 -47.20 -4.74 7.01
N GLY A 312 -46.71 -5.34 8.10
CA GLY A 312 -45.94 -4.65 9.14
C GLY A 312 -44.58 -4.14 8.64
N SER A 313 -43.86 -4.95 7.86
CA SER A 313 -42.56 -4.58 7.28
C SER A 313 -42.70 -3.45 6.24
N LYS A 314 -43.77 -3.46 5.43
CA LYS A 314 -44.06 -2.39 4.46
C LYS A 314 -44.32 -1.05 5.14
N VAL A 315 -45.09 -1.06 6.23
CA VAL A 315 -45.37 0.14 7.03
C VAL A 315 -44.09 0.67 7.69
N ALA A 316 -43.24 -0.21 8.22
CA ALA A 316 -41.98 0.18 8.84
C ALA A 316 -41.03 0.85 7.81
N ILE A 317 -40.89 0.28 6.62
CA ILE A 317 -40.06 0.86 5.55
C ILE A 317 -40.60 2.23 5.14
N ALA A 318 -41.91 2.36 4.91
CA ALA A 318 -42.52 3.64 4.55
C ALA A 318 -42.31 4.72 5.63
N ALA A 319 -42.42 4.35 6.91
CA ALA A 319 -42.18 5.27 8.03
C ALA A 319 -40.71 5.71 8.11
N CYS A 320 -39.76 4.78 7.95
CA CYS A 320 -38.34 5.08 7.96
C CYS A 320 -37.91 5.94 6.77
N SER A 321 -38.42 5.65 5.57
CA SER A 321 -38.16 6.46 4.38
C SER A 321 -38.73 7.88 4.50
N GLY A 322 -39.93 8.01 5.08
CA GLY A 322 -40.52 9.32 5.39
C GLY A 322 -39.67 10.13 6.38
N ALA A 323 -39.18 9.48 7.44
CA ALA A 323 -38.31 10.12 8.43
C ALA A 323 -36.96 10.54 7.83
N ALA A 324 -36.35 9.72 6.98
CA ALA A 324 -35.10 10.04 6.29
C ALA A 324 -35.27 11.24 5.34
N ALA A 325 -36.35 11.26 4.55
CA ALA A 325 -36.63 12.38 3.65
C ALA A 325 -36.84 13.70 4.42
N LEU A 326 -37.57 13.65 5.54
CA LEU A 326 -37.74 14.81 6.42
C LEU A 326 -36.42 15.24 7.06
N GLY A 327 -35.56 14.29 7.43
CA GLY A 327 -34.22 14.55 7.95
C GLY A 327 -33.33 15.28 6.93
N VAL A 328 -33.33 14.84 5.67
CA VAL A 328 -32.57 15.49 4.59
C VAL A 328 -33.10 16.90 4.32
N VAL A 329 -34.42 17.10 4.29
CA VAL A 329 -35.02 18.43 4.11
C VAL A 329 -34.70 19.36 5.29
N ALA A 330 -34.78 18.86 6.52
CA ALA A 330 -34.43 19.62 7.72
C ALA A 330 -32.93 19.99 7.72
N TYR A 331 -32.05 19.07 7.32
CA TYR A 331 -30.63 19.32 7.20
C TYR A 331 -30.32 20.36 6.11
N ALA A 332 -30.96 20.26 4.94
CA ALA A 332 -30.82 21.24 3.87
C ALA A 332 -31.29 22.64 4.31
N LEU A 333 -32.43 22.74 5.00
CA LEU A 333 -32.92 24.00 5.57
C LEU A 333 -31.94 24.57 6.61
N PHE A 334 -31.44 23.73 7.52
CA PHE A 334 -30.43 24.13 8.50
C PHE A 334 -29.15 24.63 7.83
N TYR A 335 -28.67 23.93 6.80
CA TYR A 335 -27.50 24.31 6.02
C TYR A 335 -27.70 25.66 5.32
N CYS A 336 -28.84 25.87 4.65
CA CYS A 336 -29.18 27.14 4.01
C CYS A 336 -29.26 28.31 5.00
N ILE A 337 -29.85 28.10 6.18
CA ILE A 337 -29.90 29.12 7.24
C ILE A 337 -28.49 29.46 7.74
N ARG A 338 -27.63 28.45 7.94
CA ARG A 338 -26.25 28.64 8.40
C ARG A 338 -25.41 29.38 7.36
N GLN A 339 -25.54 29.03 6.09
CA GLN A 339 -24.85 29.72 4.99
C GLN A 339 -25.28 31.18 4.88
N ARG A 340 -26.59 31.46 5.00
CA ARG A 340 -27.10 32.83 4.99
C ARG A 340 -26.55 33.68 6.13
N LYS A 341 -26.39 33.10 7.33
CA LYS A 341 -25.76 33.79 8.47
C LYS A 341 -24.27 34.07 8.24
N ARG A 342 -23.52 33.14 7.65
CA ARG A 342 -22.11 33.35 7.28
C ARG A 342 -21.96 34.47 6.25
N GLY A 343 -22.76 34.44 5.18
CA GLY A 343 -22.75 35.50 4.17
C GLY A 343 -23.12 36.88 4.74
N GLN A 344 -24.03 36.96 5.72
CA GLN A 344 -24.31 38.22 6.42
C GLN A 344 -23.12 38.73 7.26
N GLN A 345 -22.36 37.83 7.90
CA GLN A 345 -21.16 38.19 8.66
C GLN A 345 -20.04 38.68 7.75
N GLU A 346 -19.82 38.00 6.62
CA GLU A 346 -18.84 38.41 5.61
C GLU A 346 -19.20 39.75 4.97
N ALA A 347 -20.48 39.97 4.63
CA ALA A 347 -20.95 41.25 4.10
C ALA A 347 -20.81 42.39 5.13
N ALA A 348 -21.07 42.13 6.41
CA ALA A 348 -20.87 43.12 7.46
C ALA A 348 -19.38 43.46 7.66
N LEU A 349 -18.50 42.47 7.56
CA LEU A 349 -17.06 42.68 7.65
C LEU A 349 -16.53 43.45 6.44
N ALA A 350 -16.99 43.13 5.23
CA ALA A 350 -16.64 43.87 4.01
C ALA A 350 -17.13 45.33 4.04
N ALA A 351 -18.33 45.57 4.56
CA ALA A 351 -18.84 46.94 4.73
C ALA A 351 -18.00 47.76 5.71
N LYS A 352 -17.56 47.13 6.81
CA LYS A 352 -16.66 47.76 7.78
C LYS A 352 -15.30 48.07 7.15
N GLN A 353 -14.74 47.14 6.37
CA GLN A 353 -13.48 47.34 5.67
C GLN A 353 -13.55 48.52 4.70
N LEU A 354 -14.63 48.63 3.91
CA LEU A 354 -14.87 49.77 3.02
C LEU A 354 -14.96 51.11 3.77
N GLU A 355 -15.53 51.11 4.98
CA GLU A 355 -15.60 52.31 5.81
C GLU A 355 -14.24 52.68 6.39
N ASP A 356 -13.46 51.69 6.85
CA ASP A 356 -12.08 51.87 7.32
C ASP A 356 -11.19 52.39 6.18
N ASP A 357 -11.25 51.78 4.98
CA ASP A 357 -10.53 52.21 3.78
C ASP A 357 -10.91 53.65 3.38
N ARG A 358 -12.20 54.01 3.46
CA ARG A 358 -12.68 55.38 3.18
C ARG A 358 -12.09 56.38 4.18
N LEU A 359 -12.09 56.06 5.47
CA LEU A 359 -11.52 56.92 6.51
C LEU A 359 -10.00 57.07 6.35
N GLU A 360 -9.31 56.01 5.95
CA GLU A 360 -7.89 56.05 5.64
C GLU A 360 -7.59 56.98 4.46
N LEU A 361 -8.38 56.88 3.39
CA LEU A 361 -8.27 57.71 2.19
C LEU A 361 -8.60 59.20 2.46
N GLU A 362 -9.56 59.46 3.34
CA GLU A 362 -9.85 60.81 3.87
C GLU A 362 -8.69 61.34 4.73
N GLY A 363 -8.03 60.48 5.51
CA GLY A 363 -6.82 60.78 6.26
C GLY A 363 -5.64 61.18 5.36
N TYR A 364 -5.37 60.41 4.31
CA TYR A 364 -4.32 60.73 3.33
C TYR A 364 -4.59 62.07 2.61
N LYS A 365 -5.84 62.32 2.21
CA LYS A 365 -6.26 63.59 1.60
C LYS A 365 -6.07 64.78 2.55
N ALA A 366 -6.42 64.63 3.83
CA ALA A 366 -6.23 65.67 4.85
C ALA A 366 -4.75 65.95 5.13
N ALA A 367 -3.88 64.94 5.01
CA ALA A 367 -2.44 65.06 5.16
C ALA A 367 -1.71 65.52 3.89
N GLY A 368 -2.40 65.70 2.76
CA GLY A 368 -1.81 66.08 1.48
C GLY A 368 -0.95 64.99 0.82
N VAL A 369 -1.13 63.72 1.22
CA VAL A 369 -0.35 62.58 0.73
C VAL A 369 -1.13 61.85 -0.37
N ASN A 370 -0.52 61.60 -1.52
CA ASN A 370 -1.12 60.82 -2.61
C ASN A 370 -0.99 59.31 -2.32
N PRO A 371 -2.09 58.57 -2.12
CA PRO A 371 -2.05 57.13 -1.83
C PRO A 371 -1.52 56.29 -3.00
N ASP A 372 -1.63 56.77 -4.24
CA ASP A 372 -1.10 56.10 -5.44
C ASP A 372 0.40 56.37 -5.69
N GLY A 373 1.03 57.20 -4.84
CA GLY A 373 2.45 57.58 -4.96
C GLY A 373 3.44 56.54 -4.43
N PHE A 374 2.97 55.45 -3.84
CA PHE A 374 3.82 54.35 -3.35
C PHE A 374 4.04 53.29 -4.43
N SER A 375 4.53 53.69 -5.61
CA SER A 375 5.09 52.72 -6.56
C SER A 375 6.44 52.23 -6.03
N GLU A 376 6.63 50.91 -5.95
CA GLU A 376 7.91 50.29 -5.57
C GLU A 376 9.08 50.90 -6.35
N ALA A 377 9.92 51.67 -5.65
CA ALA A 377 11.22 52.06 -6.19
C ALA A 377 12.10 50.80 -6.28
N THR A 378 12.35 50.33 -7.50
CA THR A 378 13.38 49.32 -7.76
C THR A 378 14.75 49.92 -7.40
N PRO A 379 15.56 49.25 -6.56
CA PRO A 379 16.83 49.80 -6.12
C PRO A 379 17.82 49.83 -7.29
N THR A 380 18.36 51.01 -7.61
CA THR A 380 19.47 51.15 -8.56
C THR A 380 20.79 50.97 -7.81
N TYR A 381 21.67 50.15 -8.40
CA TYR A 381 22.95 49.76 -7.81
C TYR A 381 24.08 50.71 -8.27
N ASP A 382 24.79 51.34 -7.32
CA ASP A 382 26.00 52.13 -7.58
C ASP A 382 27.28 51.27 -7.38
N PRO A 383 28.02 50.98 -8.46
CA PRO A 383 29.20 50.11 -8.40
C PRO A 383 30.45 50.73 -7.74
N LYS A 384 30.44 52.00 -7.31
CA LYS A 384 31.59 52.63 -6.62
C LYS A 384 31.51 52.64 -5.10
N THR A 385 30.31 52.51 -4.52
CA THR A 385 30.09 52.60 -3.06
C THR A 385 29.47 51.35 -2.45
N GLY A 386 28.91 50.44 -3.27
CA GLY A 386 28.42 49.14 -2.82
C GLY A 386 27.14 49.19 -1.98
N MET A 387 26.42 50.33 -1.94
CA MET A 387 25.15 50.47 -1.24
C MET A 387 24.04 50.88 -2.20
N ALA A 388 22.85 50.28 -2.02
CA ALA A 388 21.64 50.68 -2.72
C ALA A 388 21.00 51.88 -1.99
N THR A 389 20.87 53.01 -2.67
CA THR A 389 20.18 54.20 -2.14
C THR A 389 18.74 54.24 -2.63
N ARG A 390 17.79 54.46 -1.72
CA ARG A 390 16.36 54.71 -2.02
C ARG A 390 16.13 56.21 -2.06
N ASP A 391 15.98 56.78 -3.25
CA ASP A 391 15.49 58.15 -3.41
C ASP A 391 13.97 58.10 -3.57
N VAL A 392 13.24 58.50 -2.52
CA VAL A 392 11.78 58.70 -2.59
C VAL A 392 11.54 60.10 -3.12
N MET A 393 11.18 60.20 -4.39
CA MET A 393 10.73 61.45 -5.00
C MET A 393 9.24 61.63 -4.68
N VAL A 394 8.92 62.60 -3.83
CA VAL A 394 7.53 63.08 -3.66
C VAL A 394 7.33 64.18 -4.70
N GLU A 395 6.55 63.91 -5.75
CA GLU A 395 6.12 64.96 -6.68
C GLU A 395 5.07 65.85 -6.00
N ASP A 396 5.43 67.10 -5.72
CA ASP A 396 4.53 68.14 -5.22
C ASP A 396 4.09 69.03 -6.39
N TYR A 397 2.79 69.08 -6.68
CA TYR A 397 2.23 69.96 -7.71
C TYR A 397 1.80 71.29 -7.06
N SER A 398 2.68 72.30 -7.08
CA SER A 398 2.25 73.69 -6.98
C SER A 398 2.94 74.57 -8.03
N ALA A 399 2.12 75.26 -8.81
CA ALA A 399 2.52 76.08 -9.92
C ALA A 399 2.91 77.52 -9.49
N THR A 400 3.86 78.09 -10.25
CA THR A 400 4.19 79.52 -10.44
C THR A 400 4.95 80.29 -9.34
N GLY A 401 6.17 80.74 -9.70
CA GLY A 401 6.66 82.10 -9.39
C GLY A 401 7.70 82.27 -8.27
N GLY A 402 8.97 82.48 -8.66
CA GLY A 402 9.84 83.53 -8.10
C GLY A 402 10.52 83.36 -6.73
N GLN A 403 11.85 83.24 -6.78
CA GLN A 403 12.89 83.75 -5.86
C GLN A 403 13.11 83.11 -4.47
N ASN A 404 14.41 83.01 -4.16
CA ASN A 404 15.12 82.56 -2.94
C ASN A 404 14.41 82.80 -1.58
N GLU A 405 14.46 81.83 -0.67
CA GLU A 405 15.26 81.84 0.58
C GLU A 405 14.84 80.75 1.61
N LYS A 406 15.86 80.19 2.28
CA LYS A 406 15.95 79.74 3.68
C LYS A 406 15.11 78.58 4.26
N MET A 407 15.86 77.78 5.03
CA MET A 407 15.56 76.61 5.85
C MET A 407 15.11 77.00 7.27
N VAL A 408 14.05 76.39 7.83
CA VAL A 408 13.84 76.15 9.28
C VAL A 408 12.92 74.91 9.49
N PRO A 409 13.19 74.02 10.48
CA PRO A 409 12.56 72.70 10.62
C PRO A 409 11.43 72.65 11.67
N GLY A 410 10.52 71.67 11.55
CA GLY A 410 9.71 71.19 12.68
C GLY A 410 8.35 70.61 12.33
N ALA A 411 8.29 69.29 12.09
CA ALA A 411 7.17 68.42 12.50
C ALA A 411 7.61 66.95 12.40
N THR A 412 7.70 66.29 13.54
CA THR A 412 7.96 64.85 13.71
C THR A 412 6.85 63.98 13.08
N PRO A 413 7.17 62.91 12.33
CA PRO A 413 6.18 61.91 11.92
C PRO A 413 5.81 60.97 13.06
N LEU A 414 4.50 60.71 13.19
CA LEU A 414 3.93 59.71 14.10
C LEU A 414 4.28 58.28 13.66
N LEU A 415 4.69 57.47 14.62
CA LEU A 415 5.07 56.06 14.51
C LEU A 415 3.99 55.18 13.86
N MET A 416 4.34 54.47 12.78
CA MET A 416 3.56 53.34 12.27
C MET A 416 3.68 52.14 13.22
N ARG A 417 2.53 51.66 13.70
CA ARG A 417 2.37 50.41 14.43
C ARG A 417 1.89 49.34 13.45
N ASN A 418 2.78 48.47 13.01
CA ASN A 418 2.42 47.35 12.13
C ASN A 418 1.95 46.17 13.00
N GLN A 419 0.65 45.91 13.04
CA GLN A 419 0.07 44.68 13.59
C GLN A 419 -0.80 44.04 12.50
N SER A 420 -0.24 43.08 11.78
CA SER A 420 -1.01 42.15 10.95
C SER A 420 -1.69 41.12 11.86
N TYR A 421 -3.03 41.16 11.88
CA TYR A 421 -3.88 40.15 12.49
C TYR A 421 -4.22 39.09 11.42
N SER A 422 -3.84 37.83 11.65
CA SER A 422 -4.30 36.67 10.87
C SER A 422 -5.61 36.10 11.45
N PRO A 423 -6.53 35.54 10.63
CA PRO A 423 -7.78 34.96 11.12
C PRO A 423 -7.58 33.56 11.76
N PRO A 424 -8.49 33.12 12.66
CA PRO A 424 -8.23 32.01 13.58
C PRO A 424 -8.72 30.63 13.09
N GLY A 425 -7.93 29.58 13.36
CA GLY A 425 -8.45 28.27 13.76
C GLY A 425 -7.91 27.03 13.04
N THR A 426 -6.80 26.46 13.53
CA THR A 426 -6.61 25.02 13.80
C THR A 426 -5.57 24.86 14.93
N PRO A 427 -5.64 23.83 15.80
CA PRO A 427 -4.89 23.79 17.05
C PRO A 427 -3.41 23.45 16.82
N ASN A 428 -2.52 24.22 17.44
CA ASN A 428 -1.11 23.89 17.56
C ASN A 428 -0.93 22.66 18.45
N ALA A 429 -0.28 21.63 17.90
CA ALA A 429 0.44 20.64 18.68
C ALA A 429 1.67 21.33 19.30
N HIS A 430 1.93 21.00 20.57
CA HIS A 430 3.10 21.40 21.32
C HIS A 430 4.38 20.86 20.67
N GLU A 431 5.35 21.75 20.42
CA GLU A 431 6.77 21.39 20.32
C GLU A 431 7.34 21.23 21.74
N ASP A 432 8.08 20.14 21.95
CA ASP A 432 9.25 20.15 22.82
C ASP A 432 10.35 19.30 22.16
N ALA A 433 11.43 19.99 21.80
CA ALA A 433 12.84 19.61 21.64
C ALA A 433 13.23 18.12 21.46
N TYR A 434 14.04 17.82 20.43
CA TYR A 434 15.50 17.60 20.57
C TYR A 434 16.16 17.25 19.21
N SER A 435 17.12 18.10 18.82
CA SER A 435 18.36 17.82 18.06
C SER A 435 18.38 16.81 16.90
N ASN A 436 18.56 17.31 15.67
CA ASN A 436 19.23 16.58 14.58
C ASN A 436 20.35 17.45 13.97
N PRO A 437 21.63 17.02 13.98
CA PRO A 437 22.73 17.75 13.38
C PRO A 437 23.03 17.27 11.95
N TYR A 438 23.61 18.18 11.16
CA TYR A 438 24.19 18.03 9.82
C TYR A 438 23.29 18.34 8.61
N THR A 439 23.32 19.63 8.29
CA THR A 439 23.35 20.16 6.93
C THR A 439 24.68 19.86 6.25
N ASP A 440 24.64 19.60 4.95
CA ASP A 440 25.48 20.19 3.87
C ASP A 440 25.26 19.33 2.61
N GLY A 441 25.00 19.83 1.41
CA GLY A 441 24.86 21.17 0.86
C GLY A 441 24.57 21.00 -0.64
N PHE A 442 23.57 21.70 -1.15
CA PHE A 442 23.31 21.81 -2.58
C PHE A 442 24.15 22.93 -3.19
N SER A 443 24.73 22.72 -4.38
CA SER A 443 24.71 23.68 -5.50
C SER A 443 25.43 23.18 -6.77
N PRO A 444 25.15 23.75 -7.97
CA PRO A 444 24.82 22.95 -9.16
C PRO A 444 25.62 23.29 -10.45
N VAL A 445 25.29 22.53 -11.52
CA VAL A 445 25.44 22.75 -12.99
C VAL A 445 26.85 22.70 -13.61
N ASP A 446 27.06 21.80 -14.59
CA ASP A 446 27.35 22.23 -15.97
C ASP A 446 27.17 21.12 -17.04
N HIS A 447 26.55 21.51 -18.16
CA HIS A 447 26.41 20.74 -19.39
C HIS A 447 27.67 20.89 -20.26
N ASN A 448 28.22 19.77 -20.77
CA ASN A 448 28.63 19.66 -22.18
C ASN A 448 29.05 18.22 -22.52
N GLY A 449 28.53 17.71 -23.64
CA GLY A 449 28.87 16.39 -24.17
C GLY A 449 30.18 16.38 -24.94
N GLN A 450 30.81 15.20 -25.01
CA GLN A 450 31.31 14.51 -26.22
C GLN A 450 31.90 13.18 -25.75
N GLY A 451 31.48 12.08 -26.40
CA GLY A 451 31.96 10.74 -26.06
C GLY A 451 33.38 10.48 -26.54
N PHE A 452 34.08 9.57 -25.87
CA PHE A 452 34.96 8.57 -26.48
C PHE A 452 35.14 7.40 -25.52
N SER A 453 35.04 6.21 -26.09
CA SER A 453 35.38 4.90 -25.55
C SER A 453 36.75 4.85 -24.89
N ASN A 454 36.85 4.17 -23.74
CA ASN A 454 37.91 3.18 -23.50
C ASN A 454 37.57 2.27 -22.32
N MET A 455 37.40 0.99 -22.66
CA MET A 455 37.49 -0.14 -21.75
C MET A 455 38.87 -0.17 -21.09
N HIS A 456 38.93 -0.49 -19.79
CA HIS A 456 39.81 -1.54 -19.29
C HIS A 456 39.31 -2.08 -17.92
N PRO A 457 39.60 -3.34 -17.60
CA PRO A 457 38.85 -4.15 -16.63
C PRO A 457 39.55 -4.27 -15.26
N ALA A 458 38.78 -4.62 -14.23
CA ALA A 458 39.28 -5.17 -12.96
C ALA A 458 38.16 -6.00 -12.30
N PRO A 459 38.47 -6.91 -11.37
CA PRO A 459 39.07 -8.22 -11.62
C PRO A 459 38.13 -9.37 -11.19
N SER A 460 38.14 -10.44 -11.98
CA SER A 460 37.45 -11.70 -11.72
C SER A 460 38.20 -12.57 -10.70
N GLY A 461 37.49 -13.04 -9.67
CA GLY A 461 37.84 -14.15 -8.77
C GLY A 461 36.59 -15.01 -8.50
N PRO A 462 36.73 -16.32 -8.23
CA PRO A 462 35.89 -17.34 -8.83
C PRO A 462 34.61 -17.68 -8.04
N LEU A 463 33.54 -17.89 -8.80
CA LEU A 463 32.32 -18.57 -8.37
C LEU A 463 32.57 -20.08 -8.19
N PRO A 464 32.11 -20.72 -7.11
CA PRO A 464 31.97 -22.17 -7.05
C PRO A 464 30.75 -22.60 -7.87
N GLY A 465 30.98 -23.41 -8.90
CA GLY A 465 29.96 -23.92 -9.80
C GLY A 465 29.04 -24.95 -9.16
N VAL A 466 27.78 -24.93 -9.60
CA VAL A 466 26.83 -26.03 -9.47
C VAL A 466 27.00 -26.94 -10.69
N PRO A 467 27.07 -28.27 -10.52
CA PRO A 467 27.28 -29.18 -11.65
C PRO A 467 26.00 -29.32 -12.49
N ASP A 468 26.19 -29.03 -13.77
CA ASP A 468 25.37 -29.51 -14.87
C ASP A 468 25.47 -31.06 -14.97
N ARG A 469 24.35 -31.73 -15.24
CA ARG A 469 24.36 -33.10 -15.76
C ARG A 469 23.45 -33.19 -16.97
N SER A 470 24.12 -33.05 -18.10
CA SER A 470 23.72 -33.50 -19.42
C SER A 470 23.19 -34.95 -19.45
N PHE A 471 22.07 -35.09 -20.16
CA PHE A 471 21.64 -36.19 -21.01
C PHE A 471 22.63 -37.35 -21.23
N SER A 472 22.17 -38.57 -20.95
CA SER A 472 22.64 -39.77 -21.66
C SER A 472 21.50 -40.35 -22.50
N ASN A 473 21.80 -40.42 -23.79
CA ASN A 473 21.06 -41.00 -24.90
C ASN A 473 20.67 -42.47 -24.63
N GLY A 474 19.49 -42.88 -25.10
CA GLY A 474 19.00 -44.26 -25.00
C GLY A 474 17.99 -44.56 -26.11
N SER A 475 18.51 -44.93 -27.27
CA SER A 475 17.80 -45.37 -28.46
C SER A 475 17.08 -46.72 -28.30
N GLN A 476 15.87 -46.79 -28.86
CA GLN A 476 15.21 -47.87 -29.63
C GLN A 476 15.39 -49.37 -29.29
N HIS A 477 14.26 -50.07 -29.57
CA HIS A 477 14.00 -51.52 -29.64
C HIS A 477 13.73 -52.20 -28.28
N GLY A 478 12.68 -52.98 -28.06
CA GLY A 478 11.71 -53.63 -28.94
C GLY A 478 11.54 -55.09 -28.48
N GLY A 479 10.33 -55.48 -28.09
CA GLY A 479 9.82 -56.85 -28.24
C GLY A 479 10.13 -57.93 -27.19
N TYR A 480 9.03 -58.48 -26.68
CA TYR A 480 8.70 -59.92 -26.57
C TYR A 480 9.14 -60.81 -25.39
N TYR A 481 8.09 -61.48 -24.85
CA TYR A 481 8.00 -62.75 -24.11
C TYR A 481 8.86 -62.86 -22.82
N ARG A 482 8.31 -63.26 -21.66
CA ARG A 482 7.36 -64.33 -21.39
C ARG A 482 6.74 -64.16 -20.01
#